data_AF-A0AAV8Y0V7-F1
#
_entry.id   AF-A0AAV8Y0V7-F1
#
_cell.length_a   1.000
_cell.length_b   1.000
_cell.length_c   1.000
_cell.angle_alpha   90.00
_cell.angle_beta   90.00
_cell.angle_gamma   90.00
#
_symmetry.space_group_name_H-M   'P 1'
#
loop_
_entity.id
_entity.type
_entity.pdbx_description
1 polymer ?
#
loop_
_entity_poly.entity_id
_entity_poly.type
_entity_poly.pdbx_seq_one_letter_code
_entity_poly.pdbx_strand_id
1 'polypeptide(L)'
;MNVTLHEELNNVENIWSLGSVDRLLLGFVNQPSQRRDEFICDELSNHLFQSFDAPFGMDLAAINIQRGRDHGIPPYTSWRQPCGLSPVKNWKDLENIFNFQSAKKFQSIYRDVDDIDLFTGGLAEKPVRGGVVGPTFACIIAQQFLNLRKGDR
;
A
#
# COMPACT_ATOMS: atom_id res chain seq x y z
N MET A 1 -25.47 1.01 7.65
CA MET A 1 -25.47 -0.12 6.69
C MET A 1 -24.06 -0.66 6.69
N ASN A 2 -23.91 -1.98 6.83
CA ASN A 2 -22.61 -2.63 6.63
C ASN A 2 -22.65 -3.15 5.19
N VAL A 3 -22.05 -2.39 4.27
CA VAL A 3 -21.90 -2.75 2.86
C VAL A 3 -20.50 -3.29 2.65
N THR A 4 -20.34 -4.27 1.77
CA THR A 4 -19.00 -4.74 1.38
C THR A 4 -18.40 -3.79 0.36
N LEU A 5 -17.07 -3.69 0.30
CA LEU A 5 -16.42 -2.67 -0.53
C LEU A 5 -16.54 -2.99 -2.02
N HIS A 6 -16.42 -4.27 -2.41
CA HIS A 6 -16.49 -4.67 -3.81
C HIS A 6 -17.86 -4.39 -4.46
N GLU A 7 -18.94 -4.40 -3.68
CA GLU A 7 -20.29 -4.02 -4.14
C GLU A 7 -20.40 -2.51 -4.44
N GLU A 8 -19.51 -1.68 -3.89
CA GLU A 8 -19.57 -0.21 -4.00
C GLU A 8 -18.60 0.37 -5.04
N LEU A 9 -17.57 -0.37 -5.47
CA LEU A 9 -16.47 0.16 -6.30
C LEU A 9 -16.93 0.79 -7.63
N ASN A 10 -18.05 0.34 -8.20
CA ASN A 10 -18.66 0.90 -9.41
C ASN A 10 -20.16 1.22 -9.24
N ASN A 11 -20.66 1.30 -8.00
CA ASN A 11 -22.08 1.54 -7.75
C ASN A 11 -22.39 3.04 -7.63
N VAL A 12 -22.83 3.63 -8.74
CA VAL A 12 -23.21 5.05 -8.77
C VAL A 12 -24.58 5.32 -8.12
N GLU A 13 -25.47 4.32 -8.05
CA GLU A 13 -26.86 4.51 -7.56
C GLU A 13 -26.89 4.94 -6.09
N ASN A 14 -25.94 4.45 -5.29
CA ASN A 14 -25.86 4.74 -3.87
C ASN A 14 -25.55 6.21 -3.55
N ILE A 15 -25.00 6.98 -4.49
CA ILE A 15 -24.70 8.41 -4.27
C ILE A 15 -25.92 9.31 -4.56
N TRP A 16 -26.80 8.90 -5.49
CA TRP A 16 -27.91 9.76 -5.97
C TRP A 16 -29.16 9.73 -5.09
N SER A 17 -29.24 8.80 -4.13
CA SER A 17 -30.38 8.70 -3.22
C SER A 17 -30.37 9.80 -2.15
N LEU A 18 -31.58 10.25 -1.77
CA LEU A 18 -31.76 11.35 -0.82
C LEU A 18 -31.07 11.04 0.53
N GLY A 19 -30.14 11.91 0.95
CA GLY A 19 -29.42 11.81 2.22
C GLY A 19 -28.26 10.80 2.24
N SER A 20 -27.90 10.20 1.10
CA SER A 20 -26.81 9.22 1.05
C SER A 20 -25.43 9.85 1.18
N VAL A 21 -25.22 11.04 0.59
CA VAL A 21 -23.98 11.80 0.78
C VAL A 21 -23.76 12.15 2.25
N ASP A 22 -24.79 12.63 2.96
CA ASP A 22 -24.71 12.94 4.39
C ASP A 22 -24.31 11.70 5.21
N ARG A 23 -24.85 10.53 4.87
CA ARG A 23 -24.50 9.26 5.53
C ARG A 23 -23.05 8.84 5.25
N LEU A 24 -22.57 8.99 4.02
CA LEU A 24 -21.18 8.71 3.67
C LEU A 24 -20.21 9.65 4.41
N LEU A 25 -20.53 10.94 4.47
CA LEU A 25 -19.76 11.93 5.22
C LEU A 25 -19.73 11.59 6.72
N LEU A 26 -20.87 11.23 7.30
CA LEU A 26 -20.92 10.76 8.69
C LEU A 26 -20.08 9.49 8.89
N GLY A 27 -20.07 8.58 7.92
CA GLY A 27 -19.18 7.42 7.90
C GLY A 27 -17.71 7.83 7.94
N PHE A 28 -17.27 8.70 7.02
CA PHE A 28 -15.88 9.15 6.96
C PHE A 28 -15.39 9.86 8.23
N VAL A 29 -16.27 10.56 8.95
CA VAL A 29 -15.91 11.25 10.20
C VAL A 29 -15.86 10.29 11.38
N ASN A 30 -16.75 9.30 11.43
CA ASN A 30 -16.94 8.46 12.62
C ASN A 30 -16.29 7.07 12.54
N GLN A 31 -16.00 6.55 11.34
CA GLN A 31 -15.43 5.23 11.16
C GLN A 31 -13.89 5.29 11.15
N PRO A 32 -13.20 4.48 11.97
CA PRO A 32 -11.75 4.42 11.93
C PRO A 32 -11.26 3.79 10.63
N SER A 33 -10.12 4.25 10.11
CA SER A 33 -9.44 3.56 9.02
C SER A 33 -8.89 2.21 9.48
N GLN A 34 -8.73 1.28 8.54
CA GLN A 34 -8.04 0.03 8.82
C GLN A 34 -6.64 0.32 9.36
N ARG A 35 -6.26 -0.39 10.42
CA ARG A 35 -4.91 -0.29 10.98
C ARG A 35 -3.90 -0.71 9.92
N ARG A 36 -2.83 0.06 9.77
CA ARG A 36 -1.77 -0.28 8.83
C ARG A 36 -1.09 -1.59 9.23
N ASP A 37 -0.96 -2.48 8.27
CA ASP A 37 -0.07 -3.64 8.25
C ASP A 37 0.60 -3.76 6.85
N GLU A 38 1.36 -4.83 6.63
CA GLU A 38 1.97 -5.12 5.34
C GLU A 38 1.02 -5.81 4.34
N PHE A 39 -0.25 -5.98 4.69
CA PHE A 39 -1.24 -6.71 3.90
C PHE A 39 -2.28 -5.75 3.30
N ILE A 40 -2.98 -6.26 2.29
CA ILE A 40 -4.12 -5.57 1.67
C ILE A 40 -5.37 -6.38 2.00
N CYS A 41 -6.49 -5.72 2.27
CA CYS A 41 -7.74 -6.38 2.63
C CYS A 41 -8.28 -7.24 1.48
N ASP A 42 -9.04 -8.27 1.85
CA ASP A 42 -9.60 -9.28 0.94
C ASP A 42 -10.44 -8.66 -0.19
N GLU A 43 -11.21 -7.61 0.14
CA GLU A 43 -12.00 -6.82 -0.80
C GLU A 43 -11.18 -6.25 -1.97
N LEU A 44 -9.90 -5.96 -1.74
CA LEU A 44 -8.99 -5.42 -2.75
C LEU A 44 -8.01 -6.46 -3.29
N SER A 45 -7.70 -7.53 -2.56
CA SER A 45 -6.80 -8.59 -3.03
C SER A 45 -7.49 -9.72 -3.80
N ASN A 46 -8.79 -9.93 -3.60
CA ASN A 46 -9.54 -11.00 -4.28
C ASN A 46 -10.81 -10.52 -4.98
N HIS A 47 -11.32 -9.33 -4.63
CA HIS A 47 -12.62 -8.85 -5.07
C HIS A 47 -12.58 -7.47 -5.75
N LEU A 48 -11.39 -6.99 -6.16
CA LEU A 48 -11.27 -5.71 -6.85
C LEU A 48 -12.07 -5.73 -8.16
N PHE A 49 -13.06 -4.85 -8.28
CA PHE A 49 -13.97 -4.77 -9.43
C PHE A 49 -14.59 -6.13 -9.79
N GLN A 50 -14.94 -6.93 -8.78
CA GLN A 50 -15.68 -8.16 -8.99
C GLN A 50 -16.97 -7.89 -9.76
N SER A 51 -17.18 -8.66 -10.84
CA SER A 51 -18.43 -8.65 -11.60
C SER A 51 -19.45 -9.59 -10.96
N PHE A 52 -20.74 -9.28 -11.07
CA PHE A 52 -21.81 -10.11 -10.50
C PHE A 52 -21.79 -11.56 -11.00
N ASP A 53 -21.29 -11.76 -12.23
CA ASP A 53 -21.24 -13.02 -12.95
C ASP A 53 -20.07 -13.93 -12.51
N ALA A 54 -19.15 -13.43 -11.68
CA ALA A 54 -17.97 -14.16 -11.21
C ALA A 54 -17.85 -14.14 -9.68
N PRO A 55 -17.43 -15.25 -9.05
CA PRO A 55 -17.25 -15.32 -7.60
C PRO A 55 -15.95 -14.65 -7.10
N PHE A 56 -15.15 -14.07 -8.00
CA PHE A 56 -13.88 -13.40 -7.70
C PHE A 56 -13.70 -12.17 -8.59
N GLY A 57 -12.88 -11.23 -8.12
CA GLY A 57 -12.41 -10.06 -8.85
C GLY A 57 -10.91 -10.11 -9.12
N MET A 58 -10.33 -8.95 -9.33
CA MET A 58 -8.89 -8.79 -9.50
C MET A 58 -8.16 -8.64 -8.15
N ASP A 59 -6.83 -8.73 -8.19
CA ASP A 59 -5.95 -8.51 -7.06
C ASP A 59 -5.19 -7.18 -7.22
N LEU A 60 -5.56 -6.17 -6.43
CA LEU A 60 -4.93 -4.86 -6.44
C LEU A 60 -3.45 -4.93 -6.01
N ALA A 61 -3.11 -5.80 -5.06
CA ALA A 61 -1.74 -5.95 -4.59
C ALA A 61 -0.86 -6.55 -5.70
N ALA A 62 -1.32 -7.62 -6.36
CA ALA A 62 -0.63 -8.22 -7.49
C ALA A 62 -0.52 -7.23 -8.66
N ILE A 63 -1.58 -6.47 -8.94
CA ILE A 63 -1.56 -5.41 -9.97
C ILE A 63 -0.51 -4.34 -9.64
N ASN A 64 -0.39 -3.89 -8.38
CA ASN A 64 0.59 -2.89 -7.99
C ASN A 64 2.04 -3.41 -8.12
N ILE A 65 2.28 -4.67 -7.74
CA ILE A 65 3.58 -5.33 -7.95
C ILE A 65 3.91 -5.38 -9.44
N GLN A 66 2.98 -5.90 -10.26
CA GLN A 66 3.18 -6.03 -11.69
C GLN A 66 3.40 -4.68 -12.37
N ARG A 67 2.67 -3.64 -11.95
CA ARG A 67 2.81 -2.27 -12.47
C ARG A 67 4.16 -1.65 -12.10
N GLY A 68 4.68 -1.93 -10.90
CA GLY A 68 6.03 -1.52 -10.51
C GLY A 68 7.09 -2.09 -11.46
N ARG A 69 6.94 -3.38 -11.82
CA ARG A 69 7.84 -4.06 -12.76
C ARG A 69 7.70 -3.53 -14.19
N ASP A 70 6.47 -3.33 -14.65
CA ASP A 70 6.14 -2.76 -15.95
C ASP A 70 6.77 -1.36 -16.15
N HIS A 71 6.70 -0.53 -15.10
CA HIS A 71 7.30 0.80 -15.10
C HIS A 71 8.83 0.80 -14.89
N GLY A 72 9.46 -0.36 -14.74
CA GLY A 72 10.90 -0.47 -14.50
C GLY A 72 11.35 0.19 -13.19
N ILE A 73 10.50 0.19 -12.17
CA ILE A 73 10.83 0.79 -10.87
C ILE A 73 12.00 0.01 -10.24
N PRO A 74 13.07 0.70 -9.80
CA PRO A 74 14.20 0.02 -9.16
C PRO A 74 13.78 -0.73 -7.88
N PRO A 75 14.51 -1.79 -7.51
CA PRO A 75 14.24 -2.57 -6.31
C PRO A 75 14.22 -1.72 -5.04
N TYR A 76 13.50 -2.19 -4.01
CA TYR A 76 13.39 -1.54 -2.71
C TYR A 76 14.74 -1.11 -2.12
N THR A 77 15.77 -1.94 -2.21
CA THR A 77 17.11 -1.65 -1.67
C THR A 77 17.75 -0.41 -2.31
N SER A 78 17.47 -0.15 -3.59
CA SER A 78 17.98 1.00 -4.35
C SER A 78 17.45 2.34 -3.83
N TRP A 79 16.30 2.34 -3.15
CA TRP A 79 15.67 3.56 -2.63
C TRP A 79 16.15 3.96 -1.24
N ARG A 80 16.78 3.05 -0.50
CA ARG A 80 17.22 3.34 0.88
C ARG A 80 18.37 4.34 0.93
N GLN A 81 19.38 4.17 0.08
CA GLN A 81 20.57 5.04 0.09
C GLN A 81 20.26 6.50 -0.29
N PRO A 82 19.50 6.79 -1.37
CA PRO A 82 19.09 8.17 -1.68
C PRO A 82 18.30 8.84 -0.55
N CYS A 83 17.58 8.06 0.25
CA CYS A 83 16.86 8.54 1.42
C CYS A 83 17.72 8.68 2.68
N GLY A 84 19.04 8.49 2.59
CA GLY A 84 19.96 8.57 3.73
C GLY A 84 19.81 7.41 4.73
N LEU A 85 19.19 6.31 4.29
CA LEU A 85 18.92 5.16 5.14
C LEU A 85 20.02 4.09 5.00
N SER A 86 20.15 3.25 6.03
CA SER A 86 21.08 2.12 6.01
C SER A 86 20.81 1.20 4.81
N PRO A 87 21.86 0.76 4.07
CA PRO A 87 21.69 -0.18 2.97
C PRO A 87 21.27 -1.55 3.50
N VAL A 88 20.57 -2.31 2.64
CA VAL A 88 20.24 -3.71 2.87
C VAL A 88 21.12 -4.53 1.95
N LYS A 89 21.95 -5.43 2.52
CA LYS A 89 22.89 -6.28 1.78
C LYS A 89 22.55 -7.76 1.89
N ASN A 90 21.76 -8.12 2.89
CA ASN A 90 21.39 -9.50 3.17
C ASN A 90 20.09 -9.55 3.98
N TRP A 91 19.51 -10.75 4.10
CA TRP A 91 18.25 -10.99 4.81
C TRP A 91 18.27 -10.58 6.29
N LYS A 92 19.44 -10.63 6.96
CA LYS A 92 19.57 -10.25 8.37
C LYS A 92 19.38 -8.74 8.57
N ASP A 93 19.78 -7.93 7.58
CA ASP A 93 19.58 -6.48 7.64
C ASP A 93 18.07 -6.13 7.69
N LEU A 94 17.21 -6.94 7.05
CA LEU A 94 15.76 -6.75 7.05
C LEU A 94 15.12 -7.03 8.41
N GLU A 95 15.69 -7.85 9.28
CA GLU A 95 15.10 -8.17 10.60
C GLU A 95 14.96 -6.93 11.49
N ASN A 96 15.84 -5.94 11.32
CA ASN A 96 15.78 -4.68 12.04
C ASN A 96 14.76 -3.70 11.41
N ILE A 97 14.51 -3.82 10.11
CA ILE A 97 13.70 -2.89 9.32
C ILE A 97 12.23 -3.33 9.26
N PHE A 98 12.00 -4.63 9.10
CA PHE A 98 10.68 -5.29 9.02
C PHE A 98 10.36 -6.00 10.33
N ASN A 99 9.13 -6.48 10.47
CA ASN A 99 8.80 -7.45 11.51
C ASN A 99 9.41 -8.82 11.16
N PHE A 100 9.79 -9.59 12.17
CA PHE A 100 10.48 -10.88 11.98
C PHE A 100 9.71 -11.85 11.05
N GLN A 101 8.39 -11.92 11.21
CA GLN A 101 7.55 -12.79 10.37
C GLN A 101 7.52 -12.33 8.92
N SER A 102 7.43 -11.02 8.68
CA SER A 102 7.44 -10.44 7.34
C SER A 102 8.81 -10.68 6.69
N ALA A 103 9.92 -10.42 7.38
CA ALA A 103 11.28 -10.69 6.87
C ALA A 103 11.46 -12.15 6.43
N LYS A 104 10.97 -13.12 7.22
CA LYS A 104 10.99 -14.55 6.85
C LYS A 104 10.16 -14.86 5.61
N LYS A 105 8.97 -14.27 5.48
CA LYS A 105 8.13 -14.45 4.28
C LYS A 105 8.83 -13.92 3.03
N PHE A 106 9.42 -12.73 3.10
CA PHE A 106 10.19 -12.17 1.98
C PHE A 106 11.35 -13.08 1.59
N GLN A 107 12.11 -13.59 2.57
CA GLN A 107 13.21 -14.54 2.32
C GLN A 107 12.74 -15.84 1.64
N SER A 108 11.50 -16.28 1.89
CA SER A 108 10.94 -17.48 1.25
C SER A 108 10.44 -17.25 -0.18
N ILE A 109 10.17 -15.99 -0.56
CA ILE A 109 9.53 -15.63 -1.84
C ILE A 109 10.58 -15.10 -2.84
N TYR A 110 11.45 -14.20 -2.38
CA TYR A 110 12.47 -13.56 -3.21
C TYR A 110 13.80 -14.31 -3.10
N ARG A 111 14.56 -14.38 -4.20
CA ARG A 111 15.86 -15.08 -4.22
C ARG A 111 16.94 -14.24 -3.56
N ASP A 112 16.96 -12.94 -3.87
CA ASP A 112 17.87 -11.96 -3.29
C ASP A 112 17.11 -10.77 -2.67
N VAL A 113 17.73 -10.05 -1.75
CA VAL A 113 17.16 -8.82 -1.19
C VAL A 113 17.01 -7.72 -2.25
N ASP A 114 17.86 -7.74 -3.28
CA ASP A 114 17.81 -6.83 -4.42
C ASP A 114 16.71 -7.20 -5.43
N ASP A 115 15.95 -8.28 -5.22
CA ASP A 115 14.78 -8.61 -6.02
C ASP A 115 13.47 -8.03 -5.45
N ILE A 116 13.51 -7.43 -4.26
CA ILE A 116 12.31 -6.96 -3.55
C ILE A 116 11.67 -5.78 -4.28
N ASP A 117 10.42 -5.94 -4.72
CA ASP A 117 9.64 -4.85 -5.32
C ASP A 117 9.44 -3.70 -4.33
N LEU A 118 9.67 -2.45 -4.76
CA LEU A 118 9.56 -1.25 -3.92
C LEU A 118 8.23 -1.19 -3.16
N PHE A 119 7.11 -1.51 -3.83
CA PHE A 119 5.79 -1.46 -3.23
C PHE A 119 5.69 -2.36 -1.99
N THR A 120 6.10 -3.63 -2.13
CA THR A 120 6.03 -4.61 -1.04
C THR A 120 7.04 -4.30 0.07
N GLY A 121 8.27 -3.92 -0.29
CA GLY A 121 9.30 -3.55 0.67
C GLY A 121 8.91 -2.34 1.51
N GLY A 122 8.35 -1.30 0.90
CA GLY A 122 7.91 -0.10 1.60
C GLY A 122 6.70 -0.31 2.52
N LEU A 123 5.77 -1.21 2.17
CA LEU A 123 4.67 -1.61 3.05
C LEU A 123 5.16 -2.39 4.28
N ALA A 124 6.19 -3.23 4.10
CA ALA A 124 6.74 -4.07 5.16
C ALA A 124 7.59 -3.31 6.21
N GLU A 125 8.04 -2.09 5.90
CA GLU A 125 8.80 -1.26 6.85
C GLU A 125 7.99 -0.86 8.08
N LYS A 126 8.57 -0.97 9.27
CA LYS A 126 7.95 -0.44 10.50
C LYS A 126 7.67 1.06 10.37
N PRO A 127 6.50 1.55 10.84
CA PRO A 127 6.16 2.96 10.71
C PRO A 127 7.14 3.88 11.45
N VAL A 128 7.33 5.08 10.92
CA VAL A 128 8.00 6.16 11.65
C VAL A 128 7.16 6.60 12.86
N ARG A 129 7.82 7.16 13.89
CA ARG A 129 7.12 7.67 15.09
C ARG A 129 6.11 8.75 14.69
N GLY A 130 4.84 8.51 15.01
CA GLY A 130 3.75 9.44 14.70
C GLY A 130 3.27 9.42 13.24
N GLY A 131 3.76 8.48 12.42
CA GLY A 131 3.33 8.30 11.03
C GLY A 131 2.79 6.90 10.76
N VAL A 132 2.20 6.72 9.58
CA VAL A 132 1.60 5.44 9.14
C VAL A 132 2.48 4.67 8.14
N VAL A 133 3.46 5.33 7.51
CA VAL A 133 4.39 4.72 6.54
C VAL A 133 5.78 4.51 7.15
N GLY A 134 6.56 3.60 6.58
CA GLY A 134 7.95 3.39 6.95
C GLY A 134 8.89 4.50 6.43
N PRO A 135 10.15 4.55 6.91
CA PRO A 135 11.14 5.56 6.52
C PRO A 135 11.32 5.77 5.00
N THR A 136 11.34 4.71 4.19
CA THR A 136 11.56 4.82 2.73
C THR A 136 10.38 5.50 2.05
N PHE A 137 9.15 5.06 2.33
CA PHE A 137 7.95 5.73 1.82
C PHE A 137 7.77 7.13 2.40
N ALA A 138 8.11 7.35 3.68
CA ALA A 138 8.10 8.70 4.27
C ALA A 138 9.01 9.65 3.49
N CYS A 139 10.22 9.22 3.15
CA CYS A 139 11.17 10.00 2.34
C CYS A 139 10.60 10.31 0.95
N ILE A 140 10.16 9.29 0.19
CA ILE A 140 9.65 9.46 -1.18
C ILE A 140 8.42 10.38 -1.21
N ILE A 141 7.46 10.12 -0.32
CA ILE A 141 6.22 10.90 -0.21
C ILE A 141 6.55 12.34 0.19
N ALA A 142 7.37 12.55 1.23
CA ALA A 142 7.72 13.89 1.69
C ALA A 142 8.46 14.70 0.61
N GLN A 143 9.38 14.07 -0.12
CA GLN A 143 10.09 14.74 -1.21
C GLN A 143 9.14 15.15 -2.33
N GLN A 144 8.21 14.26 -2.72
CA GLN A 144 7.20 14.57 -3.73
C GLN A 144 6.30 15.74 -3.30
N PHE A 145 5.75 15.70 -2.08
CA PHE A 145 4.91 16.79 -1.57
C PHE A 145 5.67 18.11 -1.40
N LEU A 146 6.94 18.05 -0.98
CA LEU A 146 7.79 19.23 -0.87
C LEU A 146 8.02 19.89 -2.23
N ASN A 147 8.29 19.09 -3.26
CA ASN A 147 8.49 19.56 -4.63
C ASN A 147 7.22 20.18 -5.19
N LEU A 148 6.06 19.53 -5.00
CA LEU A 148 4.77 20.07 -5.41
C LEU A 148 4.50 21.42 -4.74
N ARG A 149 4.65 21.51 -3.42
CA ARG A 149 4.42 22.77 -2.68
C ARG A 149 5.37 23.89 -3.09
N LYS A 150 6.65 23.58 -3.33
CA LYS A 150 7.65 24.60 -3.70
C LYS A 150 7.60 24.97 -5.18
N GLY A 151 7.09 24.07 -6.02
CA GLY A 151 7.00 24.25 -7.47
C GLY A 151 5.71 24.90 -7.96
N ASP A 152 4.72 25.07 -7.09
CA ASP A 152 3.46 25.76 -7.37
C ASP A 152 3.61 27.28 -7.15
N ARG A 153 3.31 28.10 -8.16
CA ARG A 153 3.62 29.54 -8.21
C ARG A 153 2.37 30.42 -8.22
#